data_AF-A0A327L3D2-F1
#
_entry.id   AF-A0A327L3D2-F1
#
_cell.length_a   1.000
_cell.length_b   1.000
_cell.length_c   1.000
_cell.angle_alpha   90.00
_cell.angle_beta   90.00
_cell.angle_gamma   90.00
#
_symmetry.space_group_name_H-M   'P 1'
#
loop_
_entity.id
_entity.type
_entity.pdbx_description
1 polymer ?
#
loop_
_entity_poly.entity_id
_entity_poly.type
_entity_poly.pdbx_seq_one_letter_code
_entity_poly.pdbx_strand_id
1 'polypeptide(L)'
;MQDAATASSPEHRKLAPRDVQAHLLLEAASRLQAVQSGWSDSRNEIAEALSHNRRLWDDLLVSACDCPPALPSQVRQCIASLGLYVAHQTTAIAADPQPDRLTPLIGLNRDIAAGLLGQT
;
A
#
# COMPACT_ATOMS: atom_id res chain seq x y z
N MET A 1 33.75 -7.35 40.50
CA MET A 1 32.99 -6.25 39.88
C MET A 1 33.23 -6.38 38.39
N GLN A 2 32.26 -6.95 37.67
CA GLN A 2 32.34 -7.14 36.23
C GLN A 2 30.99 -6.75 35.67
N ASP A 3 31.02 -5.68 34.89
CA ASP A 3 29.90 -5.12 34.14
C ASP A 3 29.22 -6.21 33.29
N ALA A 4 27.89 -6.28 33.37
CA ALA A 4 27.08 -6.93 32.36
C ALA A 4 26.05 -5.91 31.89
N ALA A 5 26.43 -5.26 30.80
CA ALA A 5 25.63 -4.32 30.05
C ALA A 5 24.30 -4.95 29.61
N THR A 6 23.27 -4.13 29.72
CA THR A 6 21.97 -4.20 29.05
C THR A 6 22.06 -4.80 27.64
N ALA A 7 21.50 -6.00 27.45
CA ALA A 7 21.10 -6.49 26.13
C ALA A 7 19.62 -6.12 25.92
N SER A 8 19.36 -4.87 25.53
CA SER A 8 18.08 -4.49 24.96
C SER A 8 17.89 -5.29 23.68
N SER A 9 16.98 -6.27 23.70
CA SER A 9 16.63 -7.04 22.51
C SER A 9 16.12 -6.08 21.42
N PRO A 10 16.57 -6.19 20.16
CA PRO A 10 16.01 -5.38 19.10
C PRO A 10 14.57 -5.83 18.89
N GLU A 11 13.63 -5.03 19.36
CA GLU A 11 12.25 -5.07 18.94
C GLU A 11 12.24 -4.79 17.43
N HIS A 12 12.38 -5.86 16.65
CA HIS A 12 12.10 -5.84 15.24
C HIS A 12 10.68 -5.30 15.12
N ARG A 13 10.53 -4.09 14.58
CA ARG A 13 9.23 -3.52 14.23
C ARG A 13 8.55 -4.56 13.35
N LYS A 14 7.65 -5.34 13.95
CA LYS A 14 6.91 -6.36 13.21
C LYS A 14 6.16 -5.62 12.14
N LEU A 15 6.40 -5.99 10.87
CA LEU A 15 5.52 -5.63 9.77
C LEU A 15 4.07 -5.87 10.26
N ALA A 16 3.14 -5.00 9.90
CA ALA A 16 1.73 -5.26 10.20
C ALA A 16 1.39 -6.70 9.73
N PRO A 17 0.59 -7.49 10.48
CA PRO A 17 0.26 -8.84 10.06
C PRO A 17 -0.25 -8.87 8.61
N ARG A 18 0.08 -9.91 7.83
CA ARG A 18 -0.29 -9.99 6.40
C ARG A 18 -1.79 -9.81 6.19
N ASP A 19 -2.61 -10.39 7.06
CA ASP A 19 -4.06 -10.24 7.01
C ASP A 19 -4.49 -8.78 7.22
N VAL A 20 -3.83 -8.05 8.13
CA VAL A 20 -4.12 -6.62 8.34
C VAL A 20 -3.77 -5.81 7.09
N GLN A 21 -2.61 -6.07 6.48
CA GLN A 21 -2.22 -5.40 5.23
C GLN A 21 -3.20 -5.69 4.08
N ALA A 22 -3.66 -6.94 3.96
CA ALA A 22 -4.64 -7.32 2.96
C ALA A 22 -5.98 -6.58 3.16
N HIS A 23 -6.49 -6.51 4.39
CA HIS A 23 -7.73 -5.78 4.68
C HIS A 23 -7.63 -4.29 4.37
N LEU A 24 -6.49 -3.65 4.70
CA LEU A 24 -6.25 -2.24 4.36
C LEU A 24 -6.24 -1.99 2.85
N LEU A 25 -5.64 -2.90 2.07
CA LEU A 25 -5.65 -2.84 0.61
C LEU A 25 -7.08 -3.01 0.05
N LEU A 26 -7.86 -3.95 0.59
CA LEU A 26 -9.26 -4.13 0.21
C LEU A 26 -10.11 -2.91 0.54
N GLU A 27 -9.88 -2.28 1.69
CA GLU A 27 -10.54 -1.03 2.06
C GLU A 27 -10.19 0.10 1.09
N ALA A 28 -8.92 0.29 0.77
CA ALA A 28 -8.48 1.27 -0.23
C ALA A 28 -9.11 1.00 -1.61
N ALA A 29 -9.17 -0.26 -2.04
CA ALA A 29 -9.86 -0.66 -3.28
C ALA A 29 -11.36 -0.32 -3.24
N SER A 30 -12.03 -0.57 -2.11
CA SER A 30 -13.45 -0.26 -1.93
C SER A 30 -13.71 1.25 -1.97
N ARG A 31 -12.82 2.07 -1.38
CA ARG A 31 -12.93 3.54 -1.43
C ARG A 31 -12.79 4.07 -2.85
N LEU A 32 -11.79 3.60 -3.61
CA LEU A 32 -11.62 3.96 -5.01
C LEU A 32 -12.80 3.48 -5.87
N GLN A 33 -13.32 2.27 -5.61
CA GLN A 33 -14.51 1.74 -6.29
C GLN A 33 -15.74 2.59 -6.02
N ALA A 34 -15.94 3.06 -4.78
CA ALA A 34 -17.07 3.91 -4.43
C ALA A 34 -17.03 5.24 -5.19
N VAL A 35 -15.85 5.87 -5.28
CA VAL A 35 -15.65 7.08 -6.10
C VAL A 35 -15.90 6.79 -7.59
N GLN A 36 -15.40 5.67 -8.11
CA GLN A 36 -15.62 5.27 -9.50
C GLN A 36 -17.11 5.06 -9.83
N SER A 37 -17.82 4.31 -8.99
CA SER A 37 -19.23 3.94 -9.21
C SER A 37 -20.19 5.11 -8.96
N GLY A 38 -19.86 5.99 -8.01
CA GLY A 38 -20.62 7.19 -7.66
C GLY A 38 -20.07 8.47 -8.27
N TRP A 39 -19.44 8.37 -9.45
CA TRP A 39 -18.65 9.45 -10.03
C TRP A 39 -19.39 10.79 -10.06
N SER A 40 -18.87 11.77 -9.32
CA SER A 40 -19.50 13.06 -9.06
C SER A 40 -18.73 14.26 -9.64
N ASP A 41 -17.64 14.01 -10.40
CA ASP A 41 -16.61 14.99 -10.80
C ASP A 41 -16.04 15.84 -9.63
N SER A 42 -16.35 15.46 -8.38
CA SER A 42 -15.85 16.13 -7.18
C SER A 42 -14.35 15.88 -7.03
N ARG A 43 -13.56 16.90 -7.40
CA ARG A 43 -12.10 16.84 -7.27
C ARG A 43 -11.63 16.52 -5.85
N ASN A 44 -12.39 16.94 -4.84
CA ASN A 44 -12.04 16.70 -3.45
C ASN A 44 -12.20 15.22 -3.07
N GLU A 45 -13.34 14.61 -3.41
CA GLU A 45 -13.58 13.18 -3.14
C GLU A 45 -12.55 12.28 -3.85
N ILE A 46 -12.24 12.62 -5.10
CA ILE A 46 -11.22 11.92 -5.89
C ILE A 46 -9.84 12.08 -5.24
N ALA A 47 -9.45 13.31 -4.89
CA ALA A 47 -8.15 13.58 -4.28
C ALA A 47 -7.98 12.87 -2.92
N GLU A 48 -9.02 12.85 -2.09
CA GLU A 48 -9.00 12.16 -0.79
C GLU A 48 -8.85 10.64 -0.96
N ALA A 49 -9.60 10.02 -1.88
CA ALA A 49 -9.48 8.59 -2.14
C ALA A 49 -8.10 8.21 -2.70
N LEU A 50 -7.56 9.02 -3.62
CA LEU A 50 -6.21 8.84 -4.16
C LEU A 50 -5.13 9.05 -3.10
N SER A 51 -5.24 10.08 -2.27
CA SER A 51 -4.30 10.38 -1.18
C SER A 51 -4.28 9.26 -0.14
N HIS A 52 -5.45 8.74 0.22
CA HIS A 52 -5.56 7.59 1.12
C HIS A 52 -4.86 6.35 0.54
N ASN A 53 -5.15 6.02 -0.72
CA ASN A 53 -4.49 4.89 -1.40
C ASN A 53 -2.96 5.08 -1.48
N ARG A 54 -2.51 6.29 -1.83
CA ARG A 54 -1.09 6.63 -1.93
C ARG A 54 -0.36 6.45 -0.60
N ARG A 55 -0.95 6.95 0.49
CA ARG A 55 -0.37 6.86 1.84
C ARG A 55 -0.22 5.40 2.28
N LEU A 56 -1.23 4.56 2.02
CA LEU A 56 -1.15 3.12 2.31
C LEU A 56 0.04 2.46 1.59
N TRP A 57 0.26 2.80 0.32
CA TRP A 57 1.38 2.28 -0.45
C TRP A 57 2.74 2.80 0.02
N ASP A 58 2.81 4.06 0.47
CA ASP A 58 4.04 4.61 1.09
C ASP A 58 4.36 3.87 2.41
N ASP A 59 3.35 3.59 3.24
CA ASP A 59 3.51 2.83 4.49
C ASP A 59 3.96 1.38 4.21
N LEU A 60 3.38 0.72 3.21
CA LEU A 60 3.80 -0.62 2.77
C LEU A 60 5.25 -0.64 2.27
N LEU A 61 5.67 0.40 1.54
CA LEU A 61 7.05 0.52 1.06
C LEU A 61 8.04 0.71 2.21
N VAL A 62 7.75 1.62 3.15
CA VAL A 62 8.58 1.82 4.35
C VAL A 62 8.68 0.50 5.13
N SER A 63 7.55 -0.16 5.34
CA SER A 63 7.49 -1.45 6.02
C SER A 63 8.39 -2.49 5.32
N ALA A 64 8.33 -2.61 3.99
CA ALA A 64 9.14 -3.55 3.22
C ALA A 64 10.65 -3.25 3.26
N CYS A 65 11.03 -1.96 3.36
CA CYS A 65 12.42 -1.51 3.45
C CYS A 65 13.03 -1.66 4.85
N ASP A 66 12.24 -1.46 5.91
CA ASP A 66 12.67 -1.52 7.31
C ASP A 66 12.93 -2.95 7.82
N CYS A 67 12.56 -3.99 7.06
CA CYS A 67 12.76 -5.40 7.45
C CYS A 67 13.56 -6.24 6.43
N PRO A 68 14.82 -5.87 6.10
CA PRO A 68 15.57 -6.48 5.02
C PRO A 68 15.97 -7.97 5.19
N PRO A 69 16.17 -8.55 6.39
CA PRO A 69 16.41 -10.00 6.47
C PRO A 69 15.12 -10.83 6.34
N ALA A 70 13.92 -10.24 6.42
CA ALA A 70 12.65 -10.97 6.42
C ALA A 70 11.99 -11.14 5.03
N LEU A 71 12.33 -10.29 4.07
CA LEU A 71 11.81 -10.35 2.70
C LEU A 71 12.95 -10.56 1.70
N PRO A 72 12.86 -11.48 0.73
CA PRO A 72 13.84 -11.59 -0.35
C PRO A 72 14.02 -10.27 -1.10
N SER A 73 15.24 -9.98 -1.58
CA SER A 73 15.56 -8.73 -2.29
C SER A 73 14.66 -8.46 -3.50
N GLN A 74 14.34 -9.51 -4.26
CA GLN A 74 13.44 -9.44 -5.42
C GLN A 74 12.03 -9.01 -5.02
N VAL A 75 11.51 -9.48 -3.88
CA VAL A 75 10.20 -9.10 -3.37
C VAL A 75 10.19 -7.63 -2.97
N ARG A 76 11.22 -7.16 -2.27
CA ARG A 76 11.36 -5.74 -1.91
C ARG A 76 11.42 -4.86 -3.15
N GLN A 77 12.16 -5.27 -4.17
CA GLN A 77 12.27 -4.53 -5.42
C GLN A 77 10.94 -4.49 -6.19
N CYS A 78 10.18 -5.59 -6.20
CA CYS A 78 8.83 -5.61 -6.75
C CYS A 78 7.90 -4.61 -6.03
N ILE A 79 7.89 -4.62 -4.69
CA ILE A 79 7.11 -3.67 -3.88
C ILE A 79 7.51 -2.22 -4.18
N ALA A 80 8.81 -1.93 -4.30
CA ALA A 80 9.29 -0.60 -4.67
C ALA A 80 8.81 -0.14 -6.06
N SER A 81 8.86 -1.04 -7.06
CA SER A 81 8.35 -0.75 -8.40
C SER A 81 6.85 -0.50 -8.41
N LEU A 82 6.07 -1.29 -7.66
CA LEU A 82 4.63 -1.08 -7.52
C LEU A 82 4.31 0.23 -6.79
N GLY A 83 5.05 0.56 -5.72
CA GLY A 83 4.91 1.83 -5.01
C GLY A 83 5.16 3.04 -5.92
N LEU A 84 6.15 2.97 -6.81
CA LEU A 84 6.40 4.02 -7.80
C LEU A 84 5.28 4.11 -8.85
N TYR A 85 4.78 2.97 -9.33
CA TYR A 85 3.64 2.92 -10.25
C TYR A 85 2.40 3.59 -9.64
N VAL A 86 2.08 3.28 -8.38
CA VAL A 86 0.95 3.90 -7.67
C VAL A 86 1.15 5.41 -7.50
N ALA A 87 2.37 5.86 -7.21
CA ALA A 87 2.71 7.29 -7.17
C ALA A 87 2.35 7.98 -8.49
N HIS A 88 2.86 7.42 -9.58
CA HIS A 88 2.69 7.96 -10.92
C HIS A 88 1.23 8.00 -11.35
N GLN A 89 0.49 6.90 -11.13
CA GLN A 89 -0.95 6.85 -11.42
C GLN A 89 -1.74 7.85 -10.59
N THR A 90 -1.42 7.97 -9.30
CA THR A 90 -2.07 8.95 -8.41
C THR A 90 -1.93 10.36 -8.94
N THR A 91 -0.72 10.77 -9.32
CA THR A 91 -0.46 12.09 -9.91
C THR A 91 -1.17 12.27 -11.26
N ALA A 92 -1.14 11.25 -12.13
CA ALA A 92 -1.77 11.32 -13.45
C ALA A 92 -3.30 11.46 -13.35
N ILE A 93 -3.94 10.72 -12.45
CA ILE A 93 -5.39 10.78 -12.22
C ILE A 93 -5.78 12.11 -11.58
N ALA A 94 -5.00 12.63 -10.63
CA ALA A 94 -5.29 13.92 -10.02
C ALA A 94 -5.24 15.07 -11.05
N ALA A 95 -4.34 14.99 -12.04
CA ALA A 95 -4.23 15.97 -13.12
C ALA A 95 -5.42 15.92 -14.10
N ASP A 96 -5.83 14.72 -14.50
CA ASP A 96 -6.95 14.50 -15.43
C ASP A 96 -7.82 13.33 -14.92
N PRO A 97 -8.80 13.65 -14.03
CA PRO A 97 -9.62 12.64 -13.37
C PRO A 97 -10.63 12.04 -14.34
N GLN A 98 -10.62 10.71 -14.44
CA GLN A 98 -11.59 9.93 -15.21
C GLN A 98 -11.93 8.65 -14.42
N PRO A 99 -13.19 8.20 -14.41
CA PRO A 99 -13.60 7.05 -13.61
C PRO A 99 -12.82 5.78 -13.97
N ASP A 100 -12.62 5.52 -15.26
CA ASP A 100 -11.90 4.33 -15.75
C ASP A 100 -10.43 4.30 -15.34
N ARG A 101 -9.83 5.46 -15.04
CA ARG A 101 -8.43 5.52 -14.60
C ARG A 101 -8.24 5.09 -13.15
N LEU A 102 -9.31 4.92 -12.37
CA LEU A 102 -9.25 4.29 -11.04
C LEU A 102 -9.14 2.76 -11.12
N THR A 103 -9.63 2.15 -12.21
CA THR A 103 -9.68 0.68 -12.39
C THR A 103 -8.34 -0.01 -12.14
N PRO A 104 -7.20 0.47 -12.67
CA PRO A 104 -5.91 -0.19 -12.45
C PRO A 104 -5.47 -0.17 -10.98
N LEU A 105 -5.77 0.90 -10.23
CA LEU A 105 -5.44 0.99 -8.81
C LEU A 105 -6.34 0.07 -7.96
N ILE A 106 -7.63 -0.01 -8.30
CA ILE A 106 -8.58 -0.93 -7.66
C ILE A 106 -8.14 -2.38 -7.86
N GLY A 107 -7.84 -2.76 -9.11
CA GLY A 107 -7.38 -4.11 -9.46
C GLY A 107 -6.09 -4.48 -8.71
N LEU A 108 -5.07 -3.61 -8.79
CA LEU A 108 -3.80 -3.82 -8.11
C LEU A 108 -3.99 -4.09 -6.60
N ASN A 109 -4.79 -3.27 -5.92
CA ASN A 109 -5.02 -3.45 -4.49
C ASN A 109 -5.70 -4.80 -4.17
N ARG A 110 -6.68 -5.21 -4.98
CA ARG A 110 -7.36 -6.51 -4.82
C ARG A 110 -6.42 -7.69 -5.08
N ASP A 111 -5.61 -7.61 -6.13
CA ASP A 111 -4.69 -8.68 -6.51
C ASP A 111 -3.61 -8.89 -5.44
N ILE A 112 -3.03 -7.80 -4.92
CA ILE A 112 -2.03 -7.89 -3.84
C ILE A 112 -2.68 -8.38 -2.54
N ALA A 113 -3.90 -7.93 -2.20
CA ALA A 113 -4.63 -8.44 -1.05
C ALA A 113 -4.91 -9.95 -1.15
N ALA A 114 -5.36 -10.42 -2.31
CA ALA A 114 -5.61 -11.85 -2.57
C ALA A 114 -4.32 -12.67 -2.39
N GLY A 115 -3.18 -12.19 -2.91
CA GLY A 115 -1.88 -12.83 -2.71
C GLY A 115 -1.45 -12.87 -1.24
N LEU A 116 -1.69 -11.80 -0.48
CA LEU A 116 -1.38 -11.76 0.97
C LEU A 116 -2.25 -12.73 1.79
N LEU A 117 -3.49 -12.96 1.35
CA LEU A 117 -4.42 -13.92 1.96
C LEU A 117 -4.22 -15.37 1.46
N GLY A 118 -3.30 -15.59 0.51
CA GLY A 118 -3.01 -16.92 -0.05
C GLY A 118 -4.09 -17.46 -1.00
N GLN A 119 -4.78 -16.58 -1.74
CA GLN A 119 -5.92 -16.91 -2.62
C GLN A 119 -5.56 -16.98 -4.12
N THR A 120 -4.28 -17.23 -4.46
CA THR A 120 -3.77 -17.26 -5.85
C THR A 120 -3.39 -18.66 -6.31
#